data_AF-A0A150PPK5-F1
#
_entry.id   AF-A0A150PPK5-F1
#
_cell.length_a   1.000
_cell.length_b   1.000
_cell.length_c   1.000
_cell.angle_alpha   90.00
_cell.angle_beta   90.00
_cell.angle_gamma   90.00
#
_symmetry.space_group_name_H-M   'P 1'
#
loop_
_entity.id
_entity.type
_entity.pdbx_description
1 polymer ?
#
loop_
_entity_poly.entity_id
_entity_poly.type
_entity_poly.pdbx_seq_one_letter_code
_entity_poly.pdbx_strand_id
1 'polypeptide(L)'
;LDDLEDGDSAILRCQGRVGSWYTYNDGTRSGTQTPLPGRPFVPVSPGHDPSNYAAHVAGSGFVTRGAGMGFDLNLAPGGAKLSYDASAYVGLTFWAKAAAPTHIYVNFPDRNTDREGGVCEGSGCGDHFGEGLDLTTEWAQYTVMFSILSTDGWGVPAPPAFDAAHVYSIEFHTAKSTVFDMLVDDIAFVP
;
A
#
# COMPACT_ATOMS: atom_id res chain seq x y z
N LEU A 1 -3.46 -9.81 7.58
CA LEU A 1 -3.38 -9.60 6.11
C LEU A 1 -2.10 -10.20 5.63
N ASP A 2 -1.01 -9.78 6.24
CA ASP A 2 0.27 -10.46 6.12
C ASP A 2 1.14 -10.10 7.33
N ASP A 3 1.91 -11.06 7.81
CA ASP A 3 2.98 -10.91 8.79
C ASP A 3 4.36 -11.21 8.17
N LEU A 4 4.39 -11.62 6.88
CA LEU A 4 5.60 -11.88 6.09
C LEU A 4 6.49 -13.02 6.62
N GLU A 5 6.00 -13.78 7.61
CA GLU A 5 6.77 -14.81 8.31
C GLU A 5 7.00 -16.07 7.47
N ASP A 6 6.27 -16.23 6.36
CA ASP A 6 6.52 -17.26 5.36
C ASP A 6 7.69 -16.92 4.41
N GLY A 7 8.23 -15.69 4.50
CA GLY A 7 9.43 -15.26 3.81
C GLY A 7 9.28 -15.11 2.30
N ASP A 8 8.05 -14.99 1.79
CA ASP A 8 7.79 -14.80 0.37
C ASP A 8 7.02 -13.48 0.09
N SER A 9 6.56 -13.30 -1.15
CA SER A 9 5.85 -12.09 -1.56
C SER A 9 4.33 -12.23 -1.51
N ALA A 10 3.79 -13.43 -1.28
CA ALA A 10 2.36 -13.67 -1.26
C ALA A 10 1.79 -13.24 0.09
N ILE A 11 0.64 -12.57 0.06
CA ILE A 11 -0.08 -12.33 1.31
C ILE A 11 -0.69 -13.62 1.84
N LEU A 12 -0.99 -13.66 3.14
CA LEU A 12 -1.65 -14.80 3.77
C LEU A 12 -2.94 -15.18 3.03
N ARG A 13 -2.95 -16.40 2.47
CA ARG A 13 -4.10 -16.96 1.75
C ARG A 13 -5.21 -17.36 2.71
N CYS A 14 -6.14 -16.45 2.93
CA CYS A 14 -7.27 -16.67 3.83
C CYS A 14 -8.49 -15.86 3.41
N GLN A 15 -9.69 -16.37 3.71
CA GLN A 15 -10.97 -15.69 3.40
C GLN A 15 -11.09 -15.25 1.93
N GLY A 16 -10.58 -16.05 0.99
CA GLY A 16 -10.65 -15.75 -0.44
C GLY A 16 -9.58 -14.78 -0.97
N ARG A 17 -8.67 -14.30 -0.11
CA ARG A 17 -7.50 -13.51 -0.55
C ARG A 17 -6.44 -14.40 -1.19
N VAL A 18 -5.94 -13.95 -2.34
CA VAL A 18 -4.78 -14.52 -3.03
C VAL A 18 -4.03 -13.36 -3.66
N GLY A 19 -3.14 -12.74 -2.89
CA GLY A 19 -2.47 -11.50 -3.25
C GLY A 19 -0.96 -11.61 -3.27
N SER A 20 -0.29 -10.54 -3.68
CA SER A 20 1.18 -10.44 -3.61
C SER A 20 1.62 -9.00 -3.41
N TRP A 21 2.73 -8.84 -2.71
CA TRP A 21 3.48 -7.61 -2.57
C TRP A 21 4.15 -7.19 -3.88
N TYR A 22 4.25 -5.88 -4.07
CA TYR A 22 4.90 -5.22 -5.19
C TYR A 22 5.50 -3.88 -4.76
N THR A 23 6.42 -3.38 -5.57
CA THR A 23 6.86 -1.98 -5.52
C THR A 23 6.42 -1.24 -6.77
N TYR A 24 6.22 0.06 -6.63
CA TYR A 24 5.85 0.95 -7.72
C TYR A 24 6.51 2.32 -7.56
N ASN A 25 6.65 3.04 -8.67
CA ASN A 25 7.05 4.44 -8.67
C ASN A 25 6.51 5.17 -9.90
N ASP A 26 6.72 6.48 -9.90
CA ASP A 26 6.23 7.39 -10.92
C ASP A 26 7.06 7.42 -12.23
N GLY A 27 8.08 6.56 -12.36
CA GLY A 27 8.92 6.48 -13.56
C GLY A 27 9.93 7.61 -13.74
N THR A 28 10.15 8.47 -12.74
CA THR A 28 11.19 9.50 -12.79
C THR A 28 12.56 8.87 -13.06
N ARG A 29 13.21 9.25 -14.17
CA ARG A 29 14.48 8.64 -14.64
C ARG A 29 15.63 8.73 -13.62
N SER A 30 15.69 9.80 -12.83
CA SER A 30 16.69 9.99 -11.78
C SER A 30 16.31 9.34 -10.45
N GLY A 31 15.07 8.84 -10.32
CA GLY A 31 14.58 8.22 -9.12
C GLY A 31 15.25 6.86 -8.89
N THR A 32 15.50 6.55 -7.63
CA THR A 32 16.02 5.24 -7.20
C THR A 32 15.06 4.63 -6.20
N GLN A 33 14.87 3.32 -6.29
CA GLN A 33 14.04 2.56 -5.36
C GLN A 33 14.57 1.14 -5.22
N THR A 34 14.52 0.60 -4.01
CA THR A 34 14.81 -0.79 -3.68
C THR A 34 13.69 -1.35 -2.81
N PRO A 35 13.07 -2.48 -3.18
CA PRO A 35 13.19 -3.19 -4.47
C PRO A 35 12.70 -2.35 -5.66
N LEU A 36 13.29 -2.56 -6.85
CA LEU A 36 12.82 -1.92 -8.09
C LEU A 36 11.46 -2.48 -8.52
N PRO A 37 10.53 -1.67 -9.05
CA PRO A 37 9.27 -2.16 -9.59
C PRO A 37 9.46 -3.27 -10.64
N GLY A 38 8.61 -4.28 -10.58
CA GLY A 38 8.69 -5.47 -11.44
C GLY A 38 9.81 -6.45 -11.08
N ARG A 39 10.54 -6.22 -9.97
CA ARG A 39 11.40 -7.23 -9.35
C ARG A 39 10.65 -8.00 -8.27
N PRO A 40 11.07 -9.24 -7.97
CA PRO A 40 10.51 -9.97 -6.84
C PRO A 40 10.60 -9.13 -5.57
N PHE A 41 9.48 -9.04 -4.86
CA PHE A 41 9.47 -8.53 -3.50
C PHE A 41 9.99 -9.61 -2.58
N VAL A 42 10.90 -9.27 -1.67
CA VAL A 42 11.47 -10.23 -0.70
C VAL A 42 11.47 -9.55 0.66
N PRO A 43 10.80 -10.11 1.68
CA PRO A 43 10.83 -9.56 3.02
C PRO A 43 12.26 -9.52 3.59
N VAL A 44 12.54 -8.55 4.47
CA VAL A 44 13.87 -8.37 5.08
C VAL A 44 13.82 -8.65 6.58
N SER A 45 14.98 -8.99 7.16
CA SER A 45 15.13 -9.22 8.59
C SER A 45 16.05 -8.15 9.22
N PRO A 46 15.81 -7.70 10.47
CA PRO A 46 14.73 -8.12 11.37
C PRO A 46 13.39 -7.40 11.10
N GLY A 47 12.30 -8.06 11.45
CA GLY A 47 10.96 -7.48 11.54
C GLY A 47 10.74 -6.67 12.82
N HIS A 48 9.48 -6.37 13.09
CA HIS A 48 9.01 -5.84 14.36
C HIS A 48 8.96 -6.97 15.40
N ASP A 49 9.56 -6.81 16.59
CA ASP A 49 9.56 -7.87 17.61
C ASP A 49 8.12 -8.29 17.99
N PRO A 50 7.72 -9.58 17.85
CA PRO A 50 8.57 -10.77 17.69
C PRO A 50 8.73 -11.35 16.27
N SER A 51 8.27 -10.66 15.22
CA SER A 51 8.39 -11.05 13.82
C SER A 51 9.84 -11.05 13.33
N ASN A 52 10.16 -12.03 12.48
CA ASN A 52 11.47 -12.20 11.87
C ASN A 52 11.65 -11.34 10.62
N TYR A 53 10.55 -11.03 9.93
CA TYR A 53 10.54 -10.39 8.62
C TYR A 53 9.67 -9.13 8.61
N ALA A 54 10.00 -8.19 7.72
CA ALA A 54 9.18 -7.01 7.43
C ALA A 54 9.29 -6.61 5.95
N ALA A 55 8.29 -5.88 5.47
CA ALA A 55 8.26 -5.32 4.13
C ALA A 55 9.11 -4.07 4.14
N HIS A 56 10.08 -3.96 3.23
CA HIS A 56 11.01 -2.84 3.19
C HIS A 56 10.98 -2.15 1.83
N VAL A 57 10.98 -0.82 1.86
CA VAL A 57 11.21 -0.01 0.67
C VAL A 57 12.06 1.20 1.01
N ALA A 58 13.06 1.45 0.17
CA ALA A 58 13.91 2.64 0.26
C ALA A 58 14.08 3.29 -1.11
N GLY A 59 14.21 4.61 -1.16
CA GLY A 59 14.32 5.35 -2.40
C GLY A 59 14.40 6.86 -2.26
N SER A 60 14.59 7.53 -3.39
CA SER A 60 14.68 9.00 -3.47
C SER A 60 14.58 9.48 -4.92
N GLY A 61 14.46 10.79 -5.11
CA GLY A 61 14.66 11.43 -6.43
C GLY A 61 13.46 11.39 -7.37
N PHE A 62 12.28 11.00 -6.89
CA PHE A 62 11.02 11.06 -7.62
C PHE A 62 10.45 12.48 -7.61
N VAL A 63 9.99 12.99 -8.75
CA VAL A 63 9.61 14.41 -8.90
C VAL A 63 8.17 14.62 -9.38
N THR A 64 7.44 13.55 -9.69
CA THR A 64 6.09 13.68 -10.27
C THR A 64 5.00 13.25 -9.30
N ARG A 65 4.88 11.95 -8.99
CA ARG A 65 3.90 11.40 -8.05
C ARG A 65 4.56 10.82 -6.81
N GLY A 66 5.78 10.29 -6.91
CA GLY A 66 6.46 9.63 -5.81
C GLY A 66 6.63 8.12 -6.04
N ALA A 67 6.73 7.36 -4.96
CA ALA A 67 7.00 5.92 -5.00
C ALA A 67 6.52 5.23 -3.72
N GLY A 68 6.41 3.90 -3.78
CA GLY A 68 5.95 3.13 -2.63
C GLY A 68 6.04 1.62 -2.84
N MET A 69 5.47 0.92 -1.87
CA MET A 69 5.20 -0.51 -1.92
C MET A 69 3.73 -0.75 -1.59
N GLY A 70 3.21 -1.91 -1.95
CA GLY A 70 1.85 -2.30 -1.60
C GLY A 70 1.66 -3.79 -1.85
N PHE A 71 0.45 -4.26 -1.62
CA PHE A 71 0.04 -5.60 -1.98
C PHE A 71 -1.38 -5.61 -2.51
N ASP A 72 -1.60 -6.42 -3.54
CA ASP A 72 -2.93 -6.67 -4.07
C ASP A 72 -3.67 -7.60 -3.13
N LEU A 73 -4.94 -7.33 -2.83
CA LEU A 73 -5.73 -8.16 -1.92
C LEU A 73 -6.19 -9.47 -2.58
N ASN A 74 -6.31 -9.48 -3.91
CA ASN A 74 -6.73 -10.64 -4.66
C ASN A 74 -6.25 -10.58 -6.12
N LEU A 75 -5.91 -11.74 -6.66
CA LEU A 75 -5.38 -11.94 -8.00
C LEU A 75 -6.06 -13.14 -8.66
N ALA A 76 -6.50 -12.96 -9.90
CA ALA A 76 -6.94 -14.05 -10.74
C ALA A 76 -5.77 -14.96 -11.13
N PRO A 77 -6.02 -16.22 -11.54
CA PRO A 77 -5.02 -17.01 -12.24
C PRO A 77 -4.45 -16.21 -13.43
N GLY A 78 -3.12 -16.06 -13.46
CA GLY A 78 -2.44 -15.22 -14.46
C GLY A 78 -2.10 -13.80 -14.00
N GLY A 79 -2.46 -13.42 -12.77
CA GLY A 79 -1.99 -12.19 -12.13
C GLY A 79 -2.83 -10.94 -12.39
N ALA A 80 -4.01 -11.08 -12.99
CA ALA A 80 -4.93 -9.95 -13.11
C ALA A 80 -5.50 -9.59 -11.74
N LYS A 81 -5.52 -8.30 -11.41
CA LYS A 81 -6.02 -7.78 -10.14
C LYS A 81 -7.52 -8.05 -9.99
N LEU A 82 -7.95 -8.47 -8.82
CA LEU A 82 -9.35 -8.67 -8.46
C LEU A 82 -9.68 -7.85 -7.22
N SER A 83 -10.94 -7.44 -7.09
CA SER A 83 -11.42 -6.82 -5.87
C SER A 83 -11.57 -7.85 -4.73
N TYR A 84 -11.53 -7.33 -3.51
CA TYR A 84 -11.78 -8.02 -2.27
C TYR A 84 -12.85 -7.27 -1.45
N ASP A 85 -13.79 -8.01 -0.87
CA ASP A 85 -14.83 -7.45 0.00
C ASP A 85 -14.29 -7.30 1.43
N ALA A 86 -13.96 -6.06 1.79
CA ALA A 86 -13.52 -5.65 3.11
C ALA A 86 -14.63 -4.99 3.94
N SER A 87 -15.91 -5.12 3.54
CA SER A 87 -17.04 -4.47 4.22
C SER A 87 -17.27 -4.91 5.67
N ALA A 88 -16.69 -6.04 6.06
CA ALA A 88 -16.70 -6.55 7.43
C ALA A 88 -15.68 -5.85 8.36
N TYR A 89 -14.92 -4.88 7.86
CA TYR A 89 -13.85 -4.20 8.58
C TYR A 89 -14.05 -2.68 8.56
N VAL A 90 -13.44 -2.01 9.53
CA VAL A 90 -13.56 -0.55 9.70
C VAL A 90 -12.22 0.19 9.49
N GLY A 91 -11.13 -0.54 9.26
CA GLY A 91 -9.81 0.06 9.11
C GLY A 91 -8.68 -0.94 8.93
N LEU A 92 -7.47 -0.42 8.97
CA LEU A 92 -6.21 -1.15 8.89
C LEU A 92 -5.33 -0.81 10.10
N THR A 93 -4.71 -1.83 10.69
CA THR A 93 -3.61 -1.67 11.64
C THR A 93 -2.35 -2.31 11.08
N PHE A 94 -1.20 -1.73 11.40
CA PHE A 94 0.11 -2.24 11.01
C PHE A 94 1.18 -1.64 11.92
N TRP A 95 2.34 -2.29 11.97
CA TRP A 95 3.55 -1.74 12.57
C TRP A 95 4.40 -1.10 11.49
N ALA A 96 5.03 0.03 11.80
CA ALA A 96 5.96 0.67 10.87
C ALA A 96 7.05 1.46 11.58
N LYS A 97 8.16 1.65 10.87
CA LYS A 97 9.22 2.62 11.20
C LYS A 97 9.91 3.10 9.93
N ALA A 98 10.66 4.19 10.03
CA ALA A 98 11.49 4.70 8.96
C ALA A 98 12.91 5.05 9.44
N ALA A 99 13.90 5.10 8.55
CA ALA A 99 15.28 5.47 8.92
C ALA A 99 15.40 6.93 9.39
N ALA A 100 14.46 7.78 8.98
CA ALA A 100 14.26 9.14 9.46
C ALA A 100 12.74 9.42 9.52
N PRO A 101 12.27 10.38 10.34
CA PRO A 101 10.86 10.74 10.36
C PRO A 101 10.35 11.05 8.94
N THR A 102 9.34 10.31 8.51
CA THR A 102 8.89 10.29 7.10
C THR A 102 7.37 10.35 7.05
N HIS A 103 6.84 11.32 6.30
CA HIS A 103 5.42 11.38 6.00
C HIS A 103 5.07 10.41 4.87
N ILE A 104 4.07 9.57 5.07
CA ILE A 104 3.57 8.60 4.10
C ILE A 104 2.05 8.71 3.96
N TYR A 105 1.51 8.17 2.88
CA TYR A 105 0.08 7.98 2.68
C TYR A 105 -0.22 6.48 2.66
N VAL A 106 -1.21 6.04 3.44
CA VAL A 106 -1.74 4.68 3.37
C VAL A 106 -2.98 4.72 2.49
N ASN A 107 -2.86 4.19 1.28
CA ASN A 107 -3.89 4.27 0.26
C ASN A 107 -4.63 2.93 0.11
N PHE A 108 -5.93 3.03 -0.21
CA PHE A 108 -6.85 1.94 -0.43
C PHE A 108 -7.49 2.11 -1.82
N PRO A 109 -6.81 1.67 -2.90
CA PRO A 109 -7.43 1.59 -4.21
C PRO A 109 -8.73 0.80 -4.16
N ASP A 110 -9.83 1.43 -4.54
CA ASP A 110 -11.17 0.84 -4.63
C ASP A 110 -11.66 0.83 -6.08
N ARG A 111 -12.87 0.33 -6.31
CA ARG A 111 -13.50 0.34 -7.64
C ARG A 111 -13.54 1.73 -8.30
N ASN A 112 -13.62 2.80 -7.52
CA ASN A 112 -13.77 4.16 -8.05
C ASN A 112 -12.43 4.78 -8.44
N THR A 113 -11.33 4.29 -7.89
CA THR A 113 -10.01 4.94 -7.98
C THR A 113 -8.96 4.06 -8.67
N ASP A 114 -9.12 2.74 -8.63
CA ASP A 114 -8.31 1.77 -9.35
C ASP A 114 -8.80 1.59 -10.79
N ARG A 115 -7.86 1.48 -11.73
CA ARG A 115 -8.17 1.29 -13.15
C ARG A 115 -8.91 -0.02 -13.41
N GLU A 116 -8.65 -1.05 -12.61
CA GLU A 116 -9.31 -2.36 -12.72
C GLU A 116 -10.78 -2.32 -12.26
N GLY A 117 -11.18 -1.26 -11.55
CA GLY A 117 -12.58 -1.00 -11.20
C GLY A 117 -13.44 -0.50 -12.37
N GLY A 118 -12.80 0.02 -13.43
CA GLY A 118 -13.46 0.48 -14.65
C GLY A 118 -14.35 1.71 -14.48
N VAL A 119 -14.26 2.43 -13.35
CA VAL A 119 -15.04 3.65 -13.07
C VAL A 119 -14.22 4.91 -13.33
N CYS A 120 -12.98 4.97 -12.85
CA CYS A 120 -12.09 6.09 -13.14
C CYS A 120 -11.67 6.11 -14.62
N GLU A 121 -11.40 7.31 -15.14
CA GLU A 121 -11.08 7.53 -16.55
C GLU A 121 -9.66 8.07 -16.74
N GLY A 122 -8.93 7.50 -17.68
CA GLY A 122 -7.66 8.04 -18.18
C GLY A 122 -6.62 8.33 -17.09
N SER A 123 -6.24 9.60 -16.98
CA SER A 123 -5.29 10.10 -15.97
C SER A 123 -5.92 10.43 -14.62
N GLY A 124 -7.26 10.34 -14.51
CA GLY A 124 -8.02 10.51 -13.27
C GLY A 124 -8.08 9.24 -12.40
N CYS A 125 -7.50 8.13 -12.86
CA CYS A 125 -7.23 6.97 -12.03
C CYS A 125 -6.01 7.20 -11.13
N GLY A 126 -6.07 6.69 -9.91
CA GLY A 126 -5.01 6.80 -8.91
C GLY A 126 -5.25 7.82 -7.80
N ASP A 127 -6.38 8.53 -7.82
CA ASP A 127 -6.79 9.44 -6.72
C ASP A 127 -7.40 8.61 -5.60
N HIS A 128 -6.59 7.73 -5.02
CA HIS A 128 -7.02 6.71 -4.09
C HIS A 128 -7.49 7.32 -2.76
N PHE A 129 -8.46 6.66 -2.14
CA PHE A 129 -8.83 6.96 -0.77
C PHE A 129 -7.66 6.60 0.15
N GLY A 130 -7.21 7.54 0.97
CA GLY A 130 -6.06 7.33 1.84
C GLY A 130 -6.07 8.26 3.05
N GLU A 131 -5.07 8.06 3.90
CA GLU A 131 -4.75 8.95 5.01
C GLU A 131 -3.23 9.15 5.10
N GLY A 132 -2.82 10.40 5.34
CA GLY A 132 -1.43 10.76 5.57
C GLY A 132 -1.04 10.57 7.03
N LEU A 133 0.14 10.01 7.30
CA LEU A 133 0.66 9.84 8.65
C LEU A 133 2.19 9.97 8.70
N ASP A 134 2.70 10.32 9.88
CA ASP A 134 4.13 10.51 10.11
C ASP A 134 4.72 9.28 10.79
N LEU A 135 5.61 8.58 10.08
CA LEU A 135 6.37 7.47 10.64
C LEU A 135 7.49 7.98 11.54
N THR A 136 7.67 7.30 12.68
CA THR A 136 8.79 7.49 13.60
C THR A 136 10.00 6.62 13.23
N THR A 137 11.13 6.87 13.90
CA THR A 137 12.34 6.04 13.73
C THR A 137 12.31 4.74 14.52
N GLU A 138 11.44 4.67 15.52
CA GLU A 138 11.14 3.46 16.28
C GLU A 138 9.89 2.78 15.72
N TRP A 139 9.81 1.45 15.89
CA TRP A 139 8.59 0.71 15.60
C TRP A 139 7.44 1.26 16.44
N ALA A 140 6.36 1.63 15.76
CA ALA A 140 5.10 2.00 16.37
C ALA A 140 3.95 1.37 15.61
N GLN A 141 2.85 1.11 16.31
CA GLN A 141 1.62 0.65 15.70
C GLN A 141 0.80 1.84 15.23
N TYR A 142 0.34 1.78 13.98
CA TYR A 142 -0.52 2.78 13.35
C TYR A 142 -1.87 2.16 13.04
N THR A 143 -2.92 2.98 13.07
CA THR A 143 -4.26 2.58 12.68
C THR A 143 -4.88 3.63 11.77
N VAL A 144 -5.37 3.19 10.62
CA VAL A 144 -6.06 4.03 9.63
C VAL A 144 -7.50 3.54 9.52
N MET A 145 -8.46 4.38 9.89
CA MET A 145 -9.88 4.04 9.84
C MET A 145 -10.47 4.38 8.47
N PHE A 146 -11.36 3.53 7.95
CA PHE A 146 -12.05 3.76 6.68
C PHE A 146 -12.92 5.03 6.70
N SER A 147 -13.43 5.41 7.88
CA SER A 147 -14.29 6.58 8.05
C SER A 147 -13.58 7.92 7.87
N ILE A 148 -12.24 7.95 7.91
CA ILE A 148 -11.46 9.18 7.74
C ILE A 148 -10.84 9.31 6.35
N LEU A 149 -10.94 8.26 5.52
CA LEU A 149 -10.29 8.26 4.22
C LEU A 149 -10.88 9.34 3.32
N SER A 150 -9.98 10.01 2.60
CA SER A 150 -10.33 11.00 1.59
C SER A 150 -9.41 10.87 0.39
N THR A 151 -9.78 11.50 -0.73
CA THR A 151 -8.92 11.60 -1.92
C THR A 151 -8.32 13.00 -2.00
N ASP A 152 -7.32 13.19 -2.85
CA ASP A 152 -6.72 14.50 -3.12
C ASP A 152 -7.61 15.38 -4.03
N GLY A 153 -8.71 14.82 -4.55
CA GLY A 153 -9.77 15.53 -5.27
C GLY A 153 -9.51 15.77 -6.76
N TRP A 154 -8.57 15.03 -7.37
CA TRP A 154 -8.26 15.12 -8.80
C TRP A 154 -8.82 13.95 -9.62
N GLY A 155 -9.47 12.98 -8.97
CA GLY A 155 -10.08 11.82 -9.61
C GLY A 155 -11.18 12.19 -10.62
N VAL A 156 -11.29 11.40 -11.69
CA VAL A 156 -12.30 11.58 -12.74
C VAL A 156 -13.02 10.26 -13.00
N PRO A 157 -14.35 10.15 -12.73
CA PRO A 157 -15.15 11.12 -11.97
C PRO A 157 -14.65 11.26 -10.53
N ALA A 158 -15.03 12.34 -9.85
CA ALA A 158 -14.72 12.50 -8.44
C ALA A 158 -15.35 11.34 -7.63
N PRO A 159 -14.56 10.54 -6.90
CA PRO A 159 -15.09 9.42 -6.13
C PRO A 159 -16.01 9.91 -5.00
N PRO A 160 -17.20 9.31 -4.80
CA PRO A 160 -18.16 9.83 -3.84
C PRO A 160 -17.80 9.50 -2.38
N ALA A 161 -17.32 8.28 -2.14
CA ALA A 161 -16.90 7.74 -0.84
C ALA A 161 -16.11 6.44 -1.07
N PHE A 162 -15.35 6.02 -0.07
CA PHE A 162 -14.60 4.77 -0.11
C PHE A 162 -15.54 3.55 -0.21
N ASP A 163 -15.32 2.71 -1.22
CA ASP A 163 -16.07 1.46 -1.42
C ASP A 163 -15.33 0.25 -0.82
N ALA A 164 -15.57 -0.01 0.47
CA ALA A 164 -14.98 -1.13 1.19
C ALA A 164 -15.40 -2.52 0.65
N ALA A 165 -16.46 -2.61 -0.16
CA ALA A 165 -16.86 -3.89 -0.77
C ALA A 165 -16.03 -4.25 -2.00
N HIS A 166 -15.25 -3.30 -2.54
CA HIS A 166 -14.47 -3.49 -3.77
C HIS A 166 -13.06 -2.90 -3.63
N VAL A 167 -12.30 -3.37 -2.65
CA VAL A 167 -10.91 -2.93 -2.42
C VAL A 167 -9.95 -3.78 -3.22
N TYR A 168 -8.97 -3.16 -3.86
CA TYR A 168 -8.04 -3.79 -4.78
C TYR A 168 -6.67 -4.02 -4.15
N SER A 169 -6.15 -3.04 -3.39
CA SER A 169 -4.84 -3.12 -2.73
C SER A 169 -4.82 -2.34 -1.42
N ILE A 170 -3.71 -2.49 -0.72
CA ILE A 170 -3.24 -1.55 0.30
C ILE A 170 -1.86 -1.07 -0.13
N GLU A 171 -1.64 0.23 -0.12
CA GLU A 171 -0.38 0.83 -0.54
C GLU A 171 0.20 1.77 0.51
N PHE A 172 1.52 1.70 0.70
CA PHE A 172 2.31 2.60 1.51
C PHE A 172 3.10 3.52 0.59
N HIS A 173 2.62 4.75 0.45
CA HIS A 173 3.05 5.70 -0.56
C HIS A 173 3.86 6.85 0.03
N THR A 174 4.90 7.26 -0.68
CA THR A 174 5.65 8.49 -0.38
C THR A 174 5.50 9.47 -1.52
N ALA A 175 5.22 10.72 -1.19
CA ALA A 175 5.08 11.78 -2.19
C ALA A 175 6.40 12.06 -2.94
N LYS A 176 6.30 12.80 -4.04
CA LYS A 176 7.48 13.36 -4.73
C LYS A 176 8.39 14.12 -3.77
N SER A 177 9.67 14.17 -4.10
CA SER A 177 10.74 14.82 -3.32
C SER A 177 11.00 14.23 -1.93
N THR A 178 10.38 13.10 -1.59
CA THR A 178 10.67 12.36 -0.36
C THR A 178 11.90 11.48 -0.54
N VAL A 179 12.81 11.52 0.45
CA VAL A 179 13.82 10.48 0.67
C VAL A 179 13.21 9.53 1.70
N PHE A 180 13.11 8.26 1.37
CA PHE A 180 12.45 7.29 2.23
C PHE A 180 13.28 6.01 2.36
N ASP A 181 13.17 5.41 3.53
CA ASP A 181 13.66 4.09 3.88
C ASP A 181 12.77 3.63 5.03
N MET A 182 11.80 2.78 4.74
CA MET A 182 10.73 2.43 5.67
C MET A 182 10.45 0.94 5.67
N LEU A 183 10.07 0.45 6.85
CA LEU A 183 9.64 -0.92 7.08
C LEU A 183 8.18 -0.92 7.57
N VAL A 184 7.42 -1.90 7.10
CA VAL A 184 6.04 -2.16 7.53
C VAL A 184 5.90 -3.65 7.85
N ASP A 185 5.15 -3.96 8.89
CA ASP A 185 5.00 -5.31 9.42
C ASP A 185 3.63 -5.51 10.09
N ASP A 186 3.26 -6.77 10.37
CA ASP A 186 2.07 -7.17 11.13
C ASP A 186 0.78 -6.48 10.65
N ILE A 187 0.53 -6.53 9.33
CA ILE A 187 -0.60 -5.84 8.71
C ILE A 187 -1.89 -6.62 8.97
N ALA A 188 -2.91 -5.97 9.51
CA ALA A 188 -4.21 -6.59 9.78
C ALA A 188 -5.37 -5.62 9.57
N PHE A 189 -6.53 -6.14 9.17
CA PHE A 189 -7.77 -5.36 9.22
C PHE A 189 -8.24 -5.19 10.67
N VAL A 190 -8.89 -4.06 10.93
CA VAL A 190 -9.61 -3.77 12.17
C VAL A 190 -11.07 -4.23 12.00
N PRO A 191 -11.59 -5.15 12.84
CA PRO A 191 -12.98 -5.59 12.82
C PRO A 191 -14.00 -4.50 13.17
#